data_AF-A0A350M2S9-F1
#
_entry.id   AF-A0A350M2S9-F1
#
_cell.length_a   1.000
_cell.length_b   1.000
_cell.length_c   1.000
_cell.angle_alpha   90.00
_cell.angle_beta   90.00
_cell.angle_gamma   90.00
#
_symmetry.space_group_name_H-M   'P 1'
#
loop_
_entity.id
_entity.type
_entity.pdbx_description
1 polymer ?
#
loop_
_entity_poly.entity_id
_entity_poly.type
_entity_poly.pdbx_seq_one_letter_code
_entity_poly.pdbx_strand_id
1 'polypeptide(L)' 'MRSNELTSATYTLPPDAHRILSVAISMIRQEDKQLHTYRIYSKHLIDFFPALKSDKNAIARLDKATDALM' A
#
# COMPACT_ATOMS: atom_id res chain seq x y z
N MET A 1 2.31 4.60 20.36
CA MET A 1 2.13 3.25 19.80
C MET A 1 3.49 2.68 19.49
N ARG A 2 3.81 1.51 20.05
CA ARG A 2 5.13 0.90 19.92
C ARG A 2 5.20 0.19 18.56
N SER A 3 6.35 0.25 17.88
CA SER A 3 6.58 -0.32 16.54
C SER A 3 6.00 -1.73 16.36
N ASN A 4 5.99 -2.56 17.41
CA ASN A 4 5.40 -3.90 17.42
C ASN A 4 3.88 -3.96 17.14
N GLU A 5 3.09 -2.98 17.58
CA GLU A 5 1.63 -2.97 17.37
C GLU A 5 1.28 -2.70 15.90
N LEU A 6 2.07 -1.83 15.25
CA LEU A 6 1.95 -1.55 13.82
C LEU A 6 2.39 -2.75 12.99
N THR A 7 3.51 -3.39 13.33
CA THR A 7 3.94 -4.63 12.66
C THR A 7 2.89 -5.72 12.81
N SER A 8 2.30 -5.90 14.00
CA SER A 8 1.23 -6.88 14.21
C SER A 8 -0.03 -6.57 13.40
N ALA A 9 -0.43 -5.30 13.30
CA ALA A 9 -1.59 -4.87 12.53
C ALA A 9 -1.39 -5.04 11.02
N THR A 10 -0.14 -4.99 10.54
CA THR A 10 0.11 -5.27 9.12
C THR A 10 -0.23 -6.72 8.77
N TYR A 11 0.04 -7.73 9.61
CA TYR A 11 -0.23 -9.14 9.28
C TYR A 11 -1.72 -9.49 9.09
N THR A 12 -2.64 -8.65 9.56
CA THR A 12 -4.08 -8.84 9.35
C THR A 12 -4.58 -8.24 8.03
N LEU A 13 -3.72 -7.51 7.31
CA LEU A 13 -4.10 -6.86 6.06
C LEU A 13 -4.08 -7.84 4.88
N PRO A 14 -5.04 -7.69 3.94
CA PRO A 14 -4.97 -8.40 2.67
C PRO A 14 -3.64 -8.12 1.93
N PRO A 15 -3.10 -9.07 1.14
CA PRO A 15 -1.83 -8.90 0.45
C PRO A 15 -1.75 -7.65 -0.43
N ASP A 16 -2.86 -7.25 -1.05
CA ASP A 16 -2.90 -6.04 -1.88
C ASP A 16 -2.91 -4.74 -1.04
N ALA A 17 -3.44 -4.76 0.18
CA ALA A 17 -3.37 -3.63 1.11
C ALA A 17 -1.93 -3.43 1.63
N HIS A 18 -1.22 -4.53 1.88
CA HIS A 18 0.22 -4.49 2.14
C HIS A 18 1.04 -3.88 1.00
N ARG A 19 0.69 -4.20 -0.25
CA ARG A 19 1.35 -3.64 -1.44
C ARG A 19 1.16 -2.12 -1.52
N ILE A 20 -0.07 -1.65 -1.28
CA ILE A 20 -0.39 -0.21 -1.24
C ILE A 20 0.44 0.49 -0.17
N LEU A 21 0.48 -0.03 1.06
CA LEU A 21 1.26 0.55 2.16
C LEU A 21 2.76 0.55 1.86
N SER A 22 3.29 -0.51 1.25
CA SER A 22 4.72 -0.60 0.92
C SER A 22 5.14 0.48 -0.06
N VAL A 23 4.32 0.74 -1.09
CA VAL A 23 4.56 1.84 -2.04
C VAL A 23 4.40 3.19 -1.34
N ALA A 24 3.36 3.37 -0.52
CA ALA A 24 3.17 4.61 0.24
C ALA A 24 4.39 4.96 1.12
N ILE A 25 4.90 3.98 1.87
CA ILE A 25 6.08 4.14 2.72
C ILE A 25 7.32 4.47 1.87
N SER A 26 7.50 3.85 0.71
CA SER A 26 8.63 4.15 -0.18
C SER A 26 8.63 5.58 -0.72
N MET A 27 7.46 6.24 -0.74
CA MET A 27 7.30 7.62 -1.21
C MET A 27 7.47 8.67 -0.09
N ILE A 28 7.46 8.25 1.18
CA ILE A 28 7.69 9.11 2.33
C ILE A 28 9.20 9.30 2.50
N ARG A 29 9.66 10.55 2.56
CA ARG A 29 11.07 10.86 2.88
C ARG A 29 11.33 10.65 4.36
N GLN A 30 12.52 10.15 4.73
CA GLN A 30 12.92 10.14 6.13
C GLN A 30 12.85 11.57 6.68
N GLU A 31 12.17 11.74 7.82
CA GLU A 31 11.88 13.03 8.50
C GLU A 31 10.67 13.83 8.02
N ASP A 32 9.82 13.25 7.16
CA ASP A 32 8.59 13.92 6.77
C ASP A 32 7.55 13.89 7.90
N LYS A 33 7.48 14.97 8.69
CA LYS A 33 6.58 15.11 9.85
C LYS A 33 5.22 15.74 9.50
N GLN A 34 5.00 16.09 8.24
CA GLN A 34 3.75 16.71 7.79
C GLN A 34 2.76 15.64 7.28
N LEU A 35 1.47 15.93 7.42
CA LEU A 35 0.42 15.12 6.84
C LEU A 35 0.42 15.32 5.32
N HIS A 36 0.86 14.29 4.59
CA HIS A 36 0.89 14.30 3.14
C HIS A 36 -0.16 13.37 2.55
N THR A 37 -0.90 13.88 1.56
CA THR A 37 -1.74 13.05 0.70
C THR A 37 -0.90 12.54 -0.45
N TYR A 38 -0.59 11.24 -0.46
CA TYR A 38 0.12 10.60 -1.57
C TYR A 38 -0.87 10.01 -2.57
N ARG A 39 -0.74 10.40 -3.84
CA ARG A 39 -1.50 9.79 -4.93
C ARG A 39 -0.71 8.61 -5.50
N ILE A 40 -1.18 7.40 -5.24
CA ILE A 40 -0.59 6.18 -5.78
C ILE A 40 -1.35 5.82 -7.06
N TYR A 41 -0.66 5.87 -8.20
CA TYR A 41 -1.21 5.42 -9.48
C TYR A 41 -0.97 3.92 -9.66
N SER A 42 -1.85 3.24 -10.39
CA SER A 42 -1.72 1.81 -10.69
C SER A 42 -0.39 1.47 -11.36
N LYS A 43 0.20 2.40 -12.14
CA LYS A 43 1.54 2.21 -12.71
C LYS A 43 2.61 2.01 -11.64
N HIS A 44 2.59 2.79 -10.55
CA HIS A 44 3.59 2.70 -9.48
C HIS A 44 3.50 1.35 -8.76
N LEU A 45 2.28 0.84 -8.59
CA LEU A 45 2.05 -0.49 -8.03
C LEU A 45 2.54 -1.59 -8.97
N ILE A 46 2.36 -1.46 -10.28
CA ILE A 46 2.88 -2.42 -11.27
C ILE A 46 4.41 -2.36 -11.33
N ASP A 47 5.01 -1.18 -11.26
CA ASP A 47 6.46 -1.02 -11.27
C ASP A 47 7.11 -1.71 -10.06
N PHE A 48 6.49 -1.58 -8.87
CA PHE A 48 6.92 -2.29 -7.66
C PHE A 48 6.52 -3.77 -7.61
N PHE A 49 5.38 -4.13 -8.20
CA PHE A 49 4.83 -5.49 -8.22
C PHE A 49 4.42 -5.89 -9.65
N PRO A 50 5.38 -6.31 -10.51
CA PRO A 50 5.14 -6.56 -11.94
C PRO A 50 4.06 -7.62 -12.23
N ALA A 51 3.84 -8.55 -11.30
CA ALA A 51 2.79 -9.56 -11.38
C ALA A 51 1.37 -8.97 -11.56
N LEU A 52 1.14 -7.71 -11.12
CA LEU A 52 -0.13 -7.02 -11.29
C LEU A 52 -0.44 -6.66 -12.76
N LYS A 53 0.57 -6.59 -13.63
CA LYS A 53 0.40 -6.21 -15.05
C LYS A 53 -0.46 -7.21 -15.83
N SER A 54 -0.34 -8.49 -15.51
CA SER A 54 -1.03 -9.58 -16.21
C SER A 54 -2.34 -9.97 -15.54
N ASP A 55 -2.68 -9.32 -14.42
CA ASP A 55 -3.84 -9.67 -13.61
C ASP A 55 -5.03 -8.77 -13.94
N LYS A 56 -6.01 -9.35 -14.63
CA LYS A 56 -7.24 -8.65 -15.06
C LYS A 56 -8.06 -8.12 -13.88
N ASN A 57 -7.87 -8.66 -12.68
CA ASN A 57 -8.61 -8.26 -11.49
C ASN A 57 -7.78 -7.37 -10.55
N ALA A 58 -6.56 -6.97 -10.94
CA ALA A 58 -5.67 -6.17 -10.09
C ALA A 58 -6.35 -4.88 -9.59
N ILE A 59 -7.04 -4.14 -10.46
CA ILE A 59 -7.70 -2.88 -10.09
C ILE A 59 -8.80 -3.13 -9.04
N ALA A 60 -9.68 -4.11 -9.28
CA ALA A 60 -10.76 -4.42 -8.34
C ALA A 60 -10.23 -4.89 -6.97
N ARG A 61 -9.12 -5.62 -6.93
CA ARG A 61 -8.49 -6.00 -5.66
C ARG A 61 -7.80 -4.83 -4.95
N LEU A 62 -7.24 -3.89 -5.71
CA LEU A 62 -6.67 -2.65 -5.16
C LEU A 62 -7.76 -1.75 -4.58
N ASP A 63 -8.91 -1.63 -5.23
CA ASP A 63 -10.07 -0.89 -4.70
C ASP A 63 -10.53 -1.51 -3.37
N LYS A 64 -10.77 -2.82 -3.35
CA LYS A 64 -11.13 -3.56 -2.12
C LYS A 64 -10.05 -3.45 -1.03
N ALA A 65 -8.78 -3.44 -1.42
CA ALA A 65 -7.67 -3.27 -0.48
C ALA A 65 -7.61 -1.86 0.11
N THR A 66 -8.03 -0.85 -0.66
CA THR A 66 -8.15 0.54 -0.18
C THR A 66 -9.26 0.65 0.84
N ASP A 67 -10.41 0.00 0.61
CA ASP A 67 -11.50 -0.07 1.60
C ASP A 67 -11.05 -0.75 2.91
N ALA A 68 -10.20 -1.77 2.83
CA ALA A 68 -9.67 -2.47 4.00
C ALA A 68 -8.63 -1.65 4.80
N LEU A 69 -8.14 -0.54 4.25
CA LEU A 69 -7.23 0.38 4.91
C LEU A 69 -7.95 1.56 5.59
N MET A 70 -9.26 1.75 5.31
CA MET A 70 -10.11 2.73 5.99
C MET A 70 -10.71 2.15 7.28
#